data_AF-A0A644WZE3-F1
#
_entry.id   AF-A0A644WZE3-F1
#
_cell.length_a   1.000
_cell.length_b   1.000
_cell.length_c   1.000
_cell.angle_alpha   90.00
_cell.angle_beta   90.00
_cell.angle_gamma   90.00
#
_symmetry.space_group_name_H-M   'P 1'
#
loop_
_entity.id
_entity.type
_entity.pdbx_description
1 polymer ?
#
loop_
_entity_poly.entity_id
_entity_poly.type
_entity_poly.pdbx_seq_one_letter_code
_entity_poly.pdbx_strand_id
1 'polypeptide(L)'
;MKLVKEKEKERETIREILDRMEGIVTDEIERTELSLLAVTRDSRMGFQFEQDYVYTPYSLKEKLLILKDTLLCQLPKVRKENIR
;
A
#
# COMPACT_ATOMS: atom_id res chain seq x y z
N MET A 1 -9.17 19.67 31.44
CA MET A 1 -9.63 18.26 31.49
C MET A 1 -10.36 17.82 30.21
N LYS A 2 -11.30 18.60 29.66
CA LYS A 2 -12.02 18.27 28.41
C LYS A 2 -11.12 18.23 27.15
N LEU A 3 -10.27 19.24 26.99
CA LEU A 3 -9.28 19.35 25.90
C LEU A 3 -8.24 18.21 25.86
N VAL A 4 -7.95 17.57 27.01
CA VAL A 4 -6.98 16.46 27.07
C VAL A 4 -7.63 15.18 26.51
N LYS A 5 -8.88 14.92 26.90
CA LYS A 5 -9.66 13.76 26.40
C LYS A 5 -9.92 13.82 24.90
N GLU A 6 -10.15 15.02 24.36
CA GLU A 6 -10.35 15.21 22.91
C GLU A 6 -9.06 14.88 22.13
N LYS A 7 -7.90 15.33 22.62
CA LYS A 7 -6.59 14.99 22.01
C LYS A 7 -6.26 13.50 22.11
N GLU A 8 -6.60 12.84 23.21
CA GLU A 8 -6.42 11.39 23.35
C GLU A 8 -7.28 10.61 22.36
N LYS A 9 -8.56 10.99 22.22
CA LYS A 9 -9.47 10.38 21.24
C LYS A 9 -9.03 10.58 19.80
N GLU A 10 -8.50 11.77 19.49
CA GLU A 10 -7.93 12.08 18.18
C GLU A 10 -6.71 11.18 17.88
N ARG A 11 -5.79 11.02 18.84
CA ARG A 11 -4.63 10.12 18.69
C ARG A 11 -5.04 8.67 18.46
N GLU A 12 -6.05 8.20 19.18
CA GLU A 12 -6.59 6.85 19.00
C GLU A 12 -7.20 6.66 17.62
N THR A 13 -7.96 7.65 17.14
CA THR A 13 -8.53 7.65 15.77
C THR A 13 -7.42 7.61 14.71
N ILE A 14 -6.36 8.41 14.87
CA ILE A 14 -5.21 8.41 13.96
C ILE A 14 -4.53 7.04 13.95
N ARG A 15 -4.38 6.40 15.12
CA ARG A 15 -3.79 5.08 15.24
C ARG A 15 -4.60 4.03 14.49
N GLU A 16 -5.91 4.01 14.66
CA GLU A 16 -6.80 3.08 13.96
C GLU A 16 -6.72 3.26 12.43
N ILE A 17 -6.66 4.51 11.95
CA ILE A 17 -6.50 4.80 10.53
C ILE A 17 -5.16 4.27 10.01
N LEU A 18 -4.06 4.54 10.72
CA LEU A 18 -2.74 4.08 10.30
C LEU A 18 -2.64 2.55 10.30
N ASP A 19 -3.20 1.87 11.29
CA ASP A 19 -3.24 0.41 11.36
C ASP A 19 -4.04 -0.18 10.17
N ARG A 20 -5.16 0.46 9.81
CA ARG A 20 -5.94 0.06 8.64
C ARG A 20 -5.19 0.29 7.32
N MET A 21 -4.50 1.42 7.19
CA MET A 21 -3.68 1.71 6.01
C MET A 21 -2.55 0.68 5.85
N GLU A 22 -1.91 0.30 6.95
CA GLU A 22 -0.85 -0.71 6.97
C GLU A 22 -1.36 -2.08 6.47
N GLY A 23 -2.55 -2.49 6.92
CA GLY A 23 -3.21 -3.70 6.40
C GLY A 23 -3.49 -3.62 4.89
N ILE A 24 -4.09 -2.53 4.42
CA ILE A 24 -4.42 -2.35 2.99
C ILE A 24 -3.15 -2.42 2.13
N VAL A 25 -2.08 -1.73 2.53
CA VAL A 25 -0.83 -1.71 1.76
C VAL A 25 -0.16 -3.09 1.75
N THR A 26 -0.20 -3.80 2.86
CA THR A 26 0.35 -5.17 2.96
C THR A 26 -0.38 -6.11 2.00
N ASP A 27 -1.72 -6.11 2.01
CA ASP A 27 -2.52 -6.95 1.13
C ASP A 27 -2.29 -6.58 -0.36
N GLU A 28 -2.09 -5.29 -0.65
CA GLU A 28 -1.86 -4.82 -2.01
C GLU A 28 -0.48 -5.20 -2.54
N ILE A 29 0.54 -5.26 -1.68
CA ILE A 29 1.87 -5.77 -2.04
C ILE A 29 1.74 -7.24 -2.45
N GLU A 30 1.08 -8.08 -1.65
CA GLU A 30 0.88 -9.50 -1.97
C GLU A 30 0.16 -9.69 -3.31
N ARG A 31 -0.95 -8.98 -3.53
CA ARG A 31 -1.68 -9.01 -4.81
C ARG A 31 -0.82 -8.57 -6.00
N THR A 32 0.01 -7.54 -5.81
CA THR A 32 0.84 -6.99 -6.88
C THR A 32 2.01 -7.94 -7.20
N GLU A 33 2.60 -8.61 -6.20
CA GLU A 33 3.63 -9.63 -6.40
C GLU A 33 3.08 -10.84 -7.18
N LEU A 34 1.86 -11.31 -6.85
CA LEU A 34 1.19 -12.37 -7.61
C LEU A 34 0.87 -11.95 -9.05
N SER A 35 0.43 -10.71 -9.24
CA SER A 35 0.16 -10.16 -10.58
C SER A 35 1.44 -10.10 -11.41
N LEU A 36 2.56 -9.66 -10.81
CA LEU A 36 3.86 -9.64 -11.50
C LEU A 36 4.32 -11.05 -11.88
N LEU A 37 4.11 -12.03 -11.00
CA LEU A 37 4.41 -13.42 -11.28
C LEU A 37 3.60 -13.97 -12.47
N ALA A 38 2.31 -13.64 -12.54
CA ALA A 38 1.44 -14.06 -13.63
C ALA A 38 1.90 -13.46 -14.97
N VAL A 39 2.12 -12.15 -15.03
CA VAL A 39 2.50 -11.46 -16.28
C VAL A 39 3.89 -11.88 -16.75
N THR A 40 4.80 -12.26 -15.84
CA THR A 40 6.16 -12.72 -16.23
C THR A 40 6.21 -14.17 -16.70
N ARG A 41 5.18 -14.98 -16.41
CA ARG A 41 5.13 -16.42 -16.76
C ARG A 41 4.13 -16.76 -17.85
N ASP A 42 3.13 -15.91 -18.10
CA ASP A 42 2.16 -16.14 -19.16
C ASP A 42 2.70 -15.65 -20.51
N SER A 43 3.12 -16.59 -21.36
CA SER A 43 3.60 -16.31 -22.72
C SER A 43 2.53 -15.74 -23.66
N ARG A 44 1.25 -15.72 -23.24
CA ARG A 44 0.13 -15.12 -23.97
C ARG A 44 -0.19 -13.71 -23.50
N MET A 45 0.30 -13.29 -22.33
CA MET A 45 0.19 -11.90 -21.88
C MET A 45 1.11 -11.02 -22.72
N GLY A 46 0.55 -10.52 -23.83
CA GLY A 46 1.26 -9.77 -24.87
C GLY A 46 0.83 -10.13 -26.30
N PHE A 47 0.09 -11.23 -26.50
CA PHE A 47 -0.35 -11.66 -27.85
C PHE A 47 -1.74 -11.15 -28.24
N GLN A 48 -2.59 -10.78 -27.28
CA GLN A 48 -3.80 -10.03 -27.58
C GLN A 48 -3.58 -8.56 -27.21
N PHE A 49 -3.21 -7.79 -28.23
CA PHE A 49 -3.20 -6.32 -28.24
C PHE A 49 -4.63 -5.73 -28.15
N GLU A 50 -5.57 -6.44 -27.52
CA GLU A 50 -6.90 -5.95 -27.16
C GLU A 50 -6.82 -5.38 -25.74
N GLN A 51 -6.06 -4.28 -25.63
CA GLN A 51 -6.24 -3.12 -24.75
C GLN A 51 -6.92 -3.18 -23.35
N ASP A 52 -7.05 -4.33 -22.66
CA ASP A 52 -7.79 -4.38 -21.38
C ASP A 52 -6.97 -4.79 -20.14
N TYR A 53 -5.72 -5.26 -20.29
CA TYR A 53 -4.82 -5.47 -19.14
C TYR A 53 -3.79 -4.33 -19.04
N VAL A 54 -4.14 -3.31 -18.26
CA VAL A 54 -3.42 -2.02 -18.13
C VAL A 54 -2.03 -2.15 -17.45
N TYR A 55 -1.65 -3.31 -16.93
CA TYR A 55 -0.43 -3.49 -16.15
C TYR A 55 0.65 -4.29 -16.89
N THR A 56 1.74 -3.60 -17.24
CA THR A 56 2.98 -4.25 -17.71
C THR A 56 3.84 -4.73 -16.52
N PRO A 57 4.79 -5.66 -16.71
CA PRO A 57 5.75 -6.01 -15.67
C PRO A 57 6.49 -4.78 -15.11
N TYR A 58 6.76 -3.78 -15.95
CA TYR A 58 7.36 -2.52 -15.52
C TYR A 58 6.43 -1.78 -14.56
N SER A 59 5.17 -1.54 -14.94
CA SER A 59 4.18 -0.83 -14.11
C SER A 59 3.98 -1.51 -12.75
N LEU A 60 3.98 -2.85 -12.70
CA LEU A 60 3.84 -3.61 -11.46
C LEU A 60 5.07 -3.47 -10.55
N LYS A 61 6.28 -3.44 -11.12
CA LYS A 61 7.52 -3.21 -10.35
C LYS A 61 7.56 -1.80 -9.74
N GLU A 62 7.18 -0.78 -10.52
CA GLU A 62 7.10 0.60 -10.03
C GLU A 62 6.07 0.74 -8.91
N LYS A 63 4.89 0.10 -9.07
CA LYS A 63 3.88 0.06 -8.02
C LYS A 63 4.42 -0.61 -6.75
N LEU A 64 5.12 -1.74 -6.86
CA LEU A 64 5.72 -2.42 -5.70
C LEU A 64 6.74 -1.54 -4.97
N LEU A 65 7.56 -0.78 -5.70
CA LEU A 65 8.52 0.14 -5.11
C LEU A 65 7.81 1.17 -4.23
N ILE A 66 6.77 1.81 -4.75
CA ILE A 66 6.00 2.83 -4.04
C ILE A 66 5.27 2.24 -2.84
N LEU A 67 4.65 1.07 -2.98
CA LEU A 67 3.95 0.40 -1.88
C LEU A 67 4.92 0.04 -0.74
N LYS A 68 6.10 -0.49 -1.08
CA LYS A 68 7.13 -0.84 -0.09
C LYS A 68 7.70 0.41 0.61
N ASP A 69 7.96 1.49 -0.12
CA ASP A 69 8.35 2.76 0.48
C ASP A 69 7.27 3.33 1.42
N THR A 70 6.00 3.25 0.99
CA THR A 70 4.86 3.68 1.82
C THR A 70 4.81 2.90 3.13
N LEU A 71 4.91 1.57 3.06
CA LEU A 71 4.85 0.68 4.23
C LEU A 71 6.06 0.86 5.17
N LEU A 72 7.27 0.91 4.63
CA LEU A 72 8.50 0.85 5.42
C LEU A 72 9.02 2.22 5.86
N CYS A 73 8.72 3.28 5.11
CA CYS A 73 9.25 4.62 5.35
C CYS A 73 8.15 5.59 5.78
N GLN A 74 7.09 5.72 4.98
CA GLN A 74 6.12 6.81 5.13
C GLN A 74 5.17 6.59 6.33
N LEU A 75 4.54 5.41 6.44
CA LEU A 75 3.64 5.11 7.56
C LEU A 75 4.37 5.16 8.91
N PRO A 76 5.56 4.55 9.10
CA PRO A 76 6.29 4.65 10.36
C PRO A 76 6.71 6.08 10.71
N LYS A 77 7.04 6.91 9.70
CA LYS A 77 7.35 8.33 9.91
C LYS A 77 6.15 9.07 10.50
N VAL A 78 4.98 8.96 9.87
CA VAL A 78 3.74 9.61 10.34
C VAL A 78 3.33 9.08 11.72
N ARG A 79 3.50 7.77 11.96
CA ARG A 79 3.22 7.15 13.26
C ARG A 79 4.07 7.77 14.38
N LYS A 80 5.37 7.99 14.14
CA LYS A 80 6.27 8.65 15.10
C LYS A 80 5.91 10.11 15.37
N GLU A 81 5.38 10.81 14.36
CA GLU A 81 4.99 12.22 14.47
C GLU A 81 3.68 12.39 15.27
N ASN A 82 2.74 11.45 15.16
CA ASN A 82 1.37 11.61 15.68
C ASN A 82 1.05 10.81 16.96
N ILE A 83 1.75 9.70 17.23
CA ILE A 83 1.42 8.77 18.34
C ILE A 83 2.51 8.77 19.43
N ARG A 84 3.33 9.84 19.48
CA ARG A 84 4.37 10.02 20.50
C ARG A 84 3.81 10.32 21.89
#